data_AF-M5U373-F1
#
_entry.id   AF-M5U373-F1
#
_cell.length_a   1.000
_cell.length_b   1.000
_cell.length_c   1.000
_cell.angle_alpha   90.00
_cell.angle_beta   90.00
_cell.angle_gamma   90.00
#
_symmetry.space_group_name_H-M   'P 1'
#
loop_
_entity.id
_entity.type
_entity.pdbx_description
1 polymer ?
#
loop_
_entity_poly.entity_id
_entity_poly.type
_entity_poly.pdbx_seq_one_letter_code
_entity_poly.pdbx_strand_id
1 'polypeptide(L)'
;MAVINSSDPLHAGTEIESLHENQNVAKALDETAQLLHDQKANEFRVRAYHAAANTIRSLPTSLRAMVEHDGIEGLIALPTIGKSIANLIHQYLQTGHMSLLDRLRGESHCEALFTTVPGIGRELAHRIHEHLHIETLCELDAAAWEGKLEQVPGIGAKRVQSIKDALAIRFAKGMSDAATEKDTKTNA
;
A
#
# COMPACT_ATOMS: atom_id res chain seq x y z
N MET A 1 -26.55 35.06 -5.40
CA MET A 1 -25.56 34.29 -6.18
C MET A 1 -24.18 34.64 -5.65
N ALA A 2 -23.63 33.80 -4.77
CA ALA A 2 -22.24 33.94 -4.33
C ALA A 2 -21.49 32.73 -4.89
N VAL A 3 -20.56 33.01 -5.80
CA VAL A 3 -19.72 32.03 -6.49
C VAL A 3 -18.65 31.59 -5.49
N ILE A 4 -18.72 30.34 -5.02
CA ILE A 4 -17.67 29.74 -4.19
C ILE A 4 -16.69 29.04 -5.14
N ASN A 5 -15.77 29.79 -5.73
CA ASN A 5 -14.57 29.22 -6.35
C ASN A 5 -13.48 29.17 -5.27
N SER A 6 -13.57 28.17 -4.39
CA SER A 6 -12.45 27.79 -3.49
C SER A 6 -11.56 26.80 -4.21
N SER A 7 -10.75 27.29 -5.14
CA SER A 7 -9.66 26.52 -5.73
C SER A 7 -8.44 26.63 -4.81
N ASP A 8 -8.50 25.95 -3.66
CA ASP A 8 -7.34 25.82 -2.76
C ASP A 8 -6.36 24.81 -3.36
N PRO A 9 -5.12 25.20 -3.72
CA PRO A 9 -4.14 24.32 -4.35
C PRO A 9 -3.66 23.17 -3.44
N LEU A 10 -3.88 23.28 -2.12
CA LEU A 10 -3.47 22.25 -1.15
C LEU A 10 -4.41 21.03 -1.13
N HIS A 11 -5.70 21.21 -1.42
CA HIS A 11 -6.66 20.09 -1.45
C HIS A 11 -6.58 19.26 -2.74
N ALA A 12 -6.31 19.92 -3.87
CA ALA A 12 -6.14 19.24 -5.16
C ALA A 12 -4.97 18.24 -5.16
N GLY A 13 -3.88 18.54 -4.45
CA GLY A 13 -2.72 17.65 -4.33
C GLY A 13 -3.07 16.32 -3.63
N THR A 14 -3.78 16.40 -2.49
CA THR A 14 -4.21 15.24 -1.71
C THR A 14 -5.28 14.42 -2.45
N GLU A 15 -6.20 15.08 -3.16
CA GLU A 15 -7.21 14.39 -3.99
C GLU A 15 -6.56 13.63 -5.16
N ILE A 16 -5.60 14.22 -5.87
CA ILE A 16 -4.89 13.55 -6.97
C ILE A 16 -4.09 12.34 -6.47
N GLU A 17 -3.41 12.46 -5.32
CA GLU A 17 -2.66 11.36 -4.71
C GLU A 17 -3.59 10.21 -4.30
N SER A 18 -4.75 10.54 -3.72
CA SER A 18 -5.74 9.54 -3.32
C SER A 18 -6.40 8.81 -4.50
N LEU A 19 -6.63 9.48 -5.63
CA LEU A 19 -7.12 8.82 -6.84
C LEU A 19 -6.05 7.96 -7.52
N HIS A 20 -4.77 8.28 -7.33
CA HIS A 20 -3.67 7.38 -7.71
C HIS A 20 -3.70 6.09 -6.88
N GLU A 21 -4.02 6.17 -5.58
CA GLU A 21 -4.19 5.00 -4.71
C GLU A 21 -5.27 4.05 -5.26
N ASN A 22 -6.41 4.58 -5.74
CA ASN A 22 -7.43 3.77 -6.43
C ASN A 22 -6.87 3.03 -7.64
N GLN A 23 -6.05 3.69 -8.47
CA GLN A 23 -5.41 3.06 -9.63
C GLN A 23 -4.45 1.95 -9.23
N ASN A 24 -3.72 2.12 -8.13
CA ASN A 24 -2.80 1.11 -7.61
C ASN A 24 -3.56 -0.11 -7.08
N VAL A 25 -4.65 0.11 -6.34
CA VAL A 25 -5.53 -0.99 -5.90
C VAL A 25 -6.12 -1.74 -7.08
N ALA A 26 -6.61 -1.04 -8.11
CA ALA A 26 -7.16 -1.68 -9.30
C ALA A 26 -6.12 -2.54 -10.03
N LYS A 27 -4.87 -2.06 -10.16
CA LYS A 27 -3.76 -2.84 -10.74
C LYS A 27 -3.45 -4.09 -9.93
N ALA A 28 -3.40 -3.99 -8.61
CA ALA A 28 -3.15 -5.14 -7.73
C ALA A 28 -4.25 -6.22 -7.85
N LEU A 29 -5.51 -5.80 -7.99
CA LEU A 29 -6.63 -6.73 -8.20
C LEU A 29 -6.58 -7.42 -9.58
N ASP A 30 -6.23 -6.69 -10.63
CA ASP A 30 -6.06 -7.28 -11.97
C ASP A 30 -4.90 -8.29 -12.00
N GLU A 31 -3.78 -7.97 -11.34
CA GLU A 31 -2.67 -8.91 -11.22
C GLU A 31 -3.06 -10.16 -10.42
N THR A 32 -3.82 -9.98 -9.33
CA THR A 32 -4.38 -11.10 -8.57
C THR A 32 -5.26 -11.98 -9.45
N ALA A 33 -6.10 -11.39 -10.30
CA ALA A 33 -6.95 -12.12 -11.23
C ALA A 33 -6.11 -12.92 -12.24
N GLN A 34 -5.06 -12.31 -12.80
CA GLN A 34 -4.15 -12.95 -13.74
C GLN A 34 -3.42 -14.14 -13.11
N LEU A 35 -2.83 -13.97 -11.92
CA LEU A 35 -2.13 -15.05 -11.22
C LEU A 35 -3.07 -16.20 -10.86
N LEU A 36 -4.31 -15.89 -10.45
CA LEU A 36 -5.34 -16.91 -10.21
C LEU A 36 -5.72 -17.65 -11.49
N HIS A 37 -5.81 -16.96 -12.62
CA HIS A 37 -6.06 -17.56 -13.93
C HIS A 37 -4.94 -18.52 -14.32
N ASP A 38 -3.68 -18.08 -14.20
CA ASP A 38 -2.49 -18.86 -14.55
C ASP A 38 -2.38 -20.13 -13.70
N GLN A 39 -2.78 -20.05 -12.42
CA GLN A 39 -2.86 -21.18 -11.49
C GLN A 39 -4.09 -22.07 -11.72
N LYS A 40 -4.90 -21.83 -12.76
CA LYS A 40 -6.15 -22.56 -13.07
C LYS A 40 -7.13 -22.59 -11.90
N ALA A 41 -7.19 -21.49 -11.14
CA ALA A 41 -8.17 -21.33 -10.07
C ALA A 41 -9.59 -21.20 -10.64
N ASN A 42 -10.58 -21.16 -9.73
CA ASN A 42 -11.99 -21.06 -10.11
C ASN A 42 -12.28 -19.79 -10.95
N GLU A 43 -12.88 -19.95 -12.13
CA GLU A 43 -13.19 -18.84 -13.05
C GLU A 43 -14.09 -17.76 -12.45
N PHE A 44 -15.03 -18.11 -11.57
CA PHE A 44 -15.87 -17.12 -10.89
C PHE A 44 -15.02 -16.19 -10.03
N ARG A 45 -13.97 -16.72 -9.37
CA ARG A 45 -13.06 -15.90 -8.58
C ARG A 45 -12.25 -14.96 -9.47
N VAL A 46 -11.68 -15.47 -10.56
CA VAL A 46 -10.93 -14.66 -11.53
C VAL A 46 -11.79 -13.50 -12.05
N ARG A 47 -13.04 -13.78 -12.46
CA ARG A 47 -13.99 -12.76 -12.94
C ARG A 47 -14.34 -11.75 -11.85
N ALA A 48 -14.49 -12.18 -10.60
CA ALA A 48 -14.79 -11.28 -9.48
C ALA A 48 -13.66 -10.26 -9.25
N TYR A 49 -12.39 -10.68 -9.29
CA TYR A 49 -11.25 -9.77 -9.13
C TYR A 49 -11.14 -8.76 -10.27
N HIS A 50 -11.32 -9.18 -11.52
CA HIS A 50 -11.36 -8.25 -12.66
C HIS A 50 -12.55 -7.27 -12.59
N ALA A 51 -13.73 -7.74 -12.18
CA ALA A 51 -14.90 -6.88 -12.04
C ALA A 51 -14.70 -5.83 -10.94
N ALA A 52 -14.12 -6.22 -9.81
CA ALA A 52 -13.74 -5.30 -8.74
C ALA A 52 -12.69 -4.28 -9.20
N ALA A 53 -11.66 -4.71 -9.92
CA ALA A 53 -10.63 -3.82 -10.48
C ALA A 53 -11.23 -2.74 -11.39
N ASN A 54 -12.14 -3.13 -12.28
CA ASN A 54 -12.85 -2.20 -13.17
C ASN A 54 -13.73 -1.22 -12.40
N THR A 55 -14.47 -1.71 -11.39
CA THR A 55 -15.32 -0.87 -10.54
C THR A 55 -14.49 0.22 -9.86
N ILE A 56 -13.38 -0.16 -9.22
CA ILE A 56 -12.49 0.77 -8.50
C ILE A 56 -11.84 1.77 -9.46
N ARG A 57 -11.38 1.33 -10.62
CA ARG A 57 -10.75 2.20 -11.63
C ARG A 57 -11.69 3.32 -12.10
N SER A 58 -12.99 3.01 -12.20
CA SER A 58 -14.02 3.94 -12.64
C SER A 58 -14.59 4.82 -11.54
N LEU A 59 -14.19 4.61 -10.28
CA LEU A 59 -14.75 5.31 -9.14
C LEU A 59 -14.25 6.77 -9.13
N PRO A 60 -15.15 7.77 -9.10
CA PRO A 60 -14.75 9.18 -9.05
C PRO A 60 -14.28 9.62 -7.66
N THR A 61 -14.59 8.82 -6.64
CA THR A 61 -14.27 9.09 -5.23
C THR A 61 -13.09 8.23 -4.78
N SER A 62 -12.24 8.78 -3.92
CA SER A 62 -11.17 8.04 -3.25
C SER A 62 -11.70 6.89 -2.38
N LEU A 63 -11.06 5.72 -2.46
CA LEU A 63 -11.36 4.59 -1.57
C LEU A 63 -11.08 4.94 -0.10
N ARG A 64 -10.04 5.74 0.16
CA ARG A 64 -9.68 6.16 1.52
C ARG A 64 -10.76 7.04 2.13
N ALA A 65 -11.25 8.02 1.38
CA ALA A 65 -12.35 8.88 1.83
C ALA A 65 -13.63 8.07 2.11
N MET A 66 -13.92 7.07 1.27
CA MET A 66 -15.05 6.16 1.46
C MET A 66 -14.90 5.33 2.74
N VAL A 67 -13.71 4.78 3.01
CA VAL A 67 -13.44 4.01 4.23
C VAL A 67 -13.48 4.91 5.47
N GLU A 68 -13.01 6.14 5.38
CA GLU A 68 -13.06 7.10 6.50
C GLU A 68 -14.50 7.48 6.87
N HIS A 69 -15.39 7.62 5.88
CA HIS A 69 -16.79 8.01 6.10
C HIS A 69 -17.69 6.81 6.45
N ASP A 70 -17.62 5.72 5.67
CA ASP A 70 -18.55 4.59 5.71
C ASP A 70 -17.92 3.29 6.24
N GLY A 71 -16.62 3.32 6.57
CA GLY A 71 -15.88 2.12 6.97
C GLY A 71 -15.77 1.09 5.84
N ILE A 72 -15.55 -0.17 6.23
CA ILE A 72 -15.48 -1.30 5.29
C ILE A 72 -16.83 -1.54 4.59
N GLU A 73 -17.95 -1.16 5.21
CA GLU A 73 -19.28 -1.34 4.62
C GLU A 73 -19.48 -0.49 3.36
N GLY A 74 -18.86 0.70 3.29
CA GLY A 74 -18.84 1.50 2.06
C GLY A 74 -18.21 0.75 0.88
N LEU A 75 -17.13 0.00 1.13
CA LEU A 75 -16.49 -0.84 0.11
C LEU A 75 -17.39 -2.01 -0.31
N ILE A 76 -18.12 -2.62 0.62
CA ILE A 76 -19.03 -3.75 0.36
C ILE A 76 -20.27 -3.27 -0.42
N ALA A 77 -20.69 -2.02 -0.26
CA ALA A 77 -21.80 -1.44 -0.99
C ALA A 77 -21.48 -1.23 -2.49
N LEU A 78 -20.20 -1.21 -2.87
CA LEU A 78 -19.80 -1.09 -4.27
C LEU A 78 -20.20 -2.33 -5.08
N PRO A 79 -20.67 -2.14 -6.33
CA PRO A 79 -21.04 -3.26 -7.18
C PRO A 79 -19.84 -4.17 -7.38
N THR A 80 -20.06 -5.48 -7.38
CA THR A 80 -19.04 -6.52 -7.60
C THR A 80 -18.01 -6.71 -6.48
N ILE A 81 -18.03 -5.88 -5.43
CA ILE A 81 -17.11 -5.98 -4.28
C ILE A 81 -17.79 -6.69 -3.12
N GLY A 82 -17.42 -7.95 -2.88
CA GLY A 82 -17.84 -8.70 -1.70
C GLY A 82 -16.90 -8.52 -0.50
N LYS A 83 -17.33 -8.99 0.68
CA LYS A 83 -16.57 -8.92 1.95
C LYS A 83 -15.09 -9.29 1.83
N SER A 84 -14.76 -10.37 1.13
CA SER A 84 -13.38 -10.81 0.97
C SER A 84 -12.52 -9.82 0.18
N ILE A 85 -13.07 -9.21 -0.88
CA ILE A 85 -12.36 -8.22 -1.69
C ILE A 85 -12.28 -6.89 -0.92
N ALA A 86 -13.36 -6.48 -0.25
CA ALA A 86 -13.38 -5.31 0.61
C ALA A 86 -12.30 -5.36 1.69
N ASN A 87 -12.14 -6.51 2.37
CA ASN A 87 -11.08 -6.70 3.37
C ASN A 87 -9.67 -6.59 2.78
N LEU A 88 -9.44 -7.12 1.57
CA LEU A 88 -8.15 -7.00 0.89
C LEU A 88 -7.83 -5.55 0.50
N ILE A 89 -8.84 -4.81 0.01
CA ILE A 89 -8.71 -3.39 -0.29
C ILE A 89 -8.41 -2.61 0.99
N HIS A 90 -9.19 -2.82 2.04
CA HIS A 90 -8.99 -2.16 3.32
C HIS A 90 -7.59 -2.42 3.89
N GLN A 91 -7.12 -3.67 3.85
CA GLN A 91 -5.76 -4.01 4.22
C GLN A 91 -4.75 -3.22 3.40
N TYR A 92 -4.90 -3.19 2.07
CA TYR A 92 -4.00 -2.45 1.19
C TYR A 92 -3.96 -0.96 1.52
N LEU A 93 -5.10 -0.33 1.83
CA LEU A 93 -5.14 1.09 2.22
C LEU A 93 -4.42 1.35 3.55
N GLN A 94 -4.38 0.37 4.46
CA GLN A 94 -3.69 0.51 5.74
C GLN A 94 -2.19 0.22 5.64
N THR A 95 -1.80 -0.80 4.88
CA THR A 95 -0.44 -1.35 4.90
C THR A 95 0.36 -1.02 3.64
N GLY A 96 -0.30 -0.70 2.53
CA GLY A 96 0.26 -0.64 1.19
C GLY A 96 0.40 -1.99 0.50
N HIS A 97 -0.11 -3.08 1.10
CA HIS A 97 0.07 -4.45 0.61
C HIS A 97 -1.20 -5.28 0.58
N MET A 98 -1.23 -6.25 -0.33
CA MET A 98 -2.34 -7.18 -0.50
C MET A 98 -1.84 -8.60 -0.23
N SER A 99 -2.14 -9.12 0.96
CA SER A 99 -1.64 -10.42 1.42
C SER A 99 -1.89 -11.59 0.45
N LEU A 100 -3.04 -11.58 -0.24
CA LEU A 100 -3.34 -12.59 -1.25
C LEU A 100 -2.40 -12.49 -2.46
N LEU A 101 -2.11 -11.28 -2.93
CA LEU A 101 -1.22 -11.05 -4.07
C LEU A 101 0.19 -11.49 -3.72
N ASP A 102 0.68 -11.09 -2.55
CA ASP A 102 2.01 -11.47 -2.05
C ASP A 102 2.14 -12.99 -1.99
N ARG A 103 1.12 -13.68 -1.45
CA ARG A 103 1.06 -15.15 -1.42
C ARG A 103 1.07 -15.76 -2.83
N LEU A 104 0.29 -15.21 -3.77
CA LEU A 104 0.24 -15.71 -5.14
C LEU A 104 1.56 -15.51 -5.89
N ARG A 105 2.30 -14.45 -5.56
CA ARG A 105 3.67 -14.22 -6.02
C ARG A 105 4.69 -15.10 -5.29
N GLY A 106 4.31 -15.79 -4.22
CA GLY A 106 5.23 -16.57 -3.39
C GLY A 106 6.20 -15.72 -2.57
N GLU A 107 5.81 -14.49 -2.21
CA GLU A 107 6.61 -13.56 -1.41
C GLU A 107 6.46 -13.84 0.09
N SER A 108 7.54 -13.65 0.85
CA SER A 108 7.50 -13.68 2.32
C SER A 108 6.95 -12.38 2.90
N HIS A 109 6.51 -12.39 4.17
CA HIS A 109 6.01 -11.17 4.83
C HIS A 109 7.05 -10.05 4.85
N CYS A 110 8.31 -10.40 5.09
CA CYS A 110 9.45 -9.49 5.14
C CYS A 110 9.73 -8.88 3.76
N GLU A 111 9.71 -9.72 2.73
CA GLU A 111 9.90 -9.28 1.35
C GLU A 111 8.80 -8.33 0.92
N ALA A 112 7.54 -8.69 1.19
CA ALA A 112 6.40 -7.83 0.95
C ALA A 112 6.64 -6.47 1.64
N LEU A 113 6.88 -6.46 2.96
CA LEU A 113 7.14 -5.24 3.73
C LEU A 113 8.24 -4.36 3.13
N PHE A 114 9.37 -4.95 2.70
CA PHE A 114 10.47 -4.17 2.11
C PHE A 114 10.08 -3.53 0.79
N THR A 115 9.22 -4.16 -0.01
CA THR A 115 8.72 -3.56 -1.26
C THR A 115 7.82 -2.34 -1.05
N THR A 116 7.32 -2.06 0.17
CA THR A 116 6.67 -0.75 0.44
C THR A 116 7.63 0.41 0.24
N VAL A 117 8.95 0.19 0.40
CA VAL A 117 9.92 1.27 0.39
C VAL A 117 10.24 1.64 -1.06
N PRO A 118 9.98 2.90 -1.48
CA PRO A 118 10.34 3.36 -2.82
C PRO A 118 11.80 3.04 -3.16
N GLY A 119 12.00 2.38 -4.30
CA GLY A 119 13.33 1.94 -4.75
C GLY A 119 13.69 0.50 -4.36
N ILE A 120 12.87 -0.18 -3.56
CA ILE A 120 12.99 -1.62 -3.30
C ILE A 120 11.89 -2.36 -4.07
N GLY A 121 12.29 -3.05 -5.13
CA GLY A 121 11.42 -3.97 -5.86
C GLY A 121 11.50 -5.40 -5.30
N ARG A 122 10.59 -6.27 -5.73
CA ARG A 122 10.51 -7.69 -5.30
C ARG A 122 11.84 -8.42 -5.28
N GLU A 123 12.57 -8.37 -6.39
CA GLU A 123 13.88 -9.04 -6.51
C GLU A 123 14.89 -8.49 -5.51
N LEU A 124 14.84 -7.18 -5.25
CA LEU A 124 15.74 -6.55 -4.29
C LEU A 124 15.35 -6.87 -2.85
N ALA A 125 14.06 -6.87 -2.53
CA ALA A 125 13.54 -7.27 -1.24
C ALA A 125 13.95 -8.70 -0.89
N HIS A 126 13.79 -9.63 -1.84
CA HIS A 126 14.23 -11.02 -1.69
C HIS A 126 15.75 -11.10 -1.45
N ARG A 127 16.57 -10.40 -2.24
CA ARG A 127 18.03 -10.37 -2.02
C ARG A 127 18.40 -9.77 -0.66
N ILE A 128 17.74 -8.71 -0.22
CA ILE A 128 18.00 -8.11 1.09
C ILE A 128 17.72 -9.12 2.19
N HIS A 129 16.59 -9.82 2.13
CA HIS A 129 16.23 -10.84 3.09
C HIS A 129 17.21 -12.02 3.07
N GLU A 130 17.56 -12.54 1.89
CA GLU A 130 18.51 -13.65 1.74
C GLU A 130 19.93 -13.30 2.19
N HIS A 131 20.41 -12.08 1.94
CA HIS A 131 21.78 -11.68 2.27
C HIS A 131 21.96 -11.20 3.70
N LEU A 132 20.95 -10.49 4.25
CA LEU A 132 21.06 -9.84 5.55
C LEU A 132 20.21 -10.49 6.64
N HIS A 133 19.31 -11.42 6.27
CA HIS A 133 18.39 -12.12 7.18
C HIS A 133 17.58 -11.19 8.09
N ILE A 134 17.21 -10.02 7.56
CA ILE A 134 16.38 -9.05 8.25
C ILE A 134 14.91 -9.25 7.88
N GLU A 135 14.02 -8.92 8.80
CA GLU A 135 12.58 -9.17 8.69
C GLU A 135 11.73 -7.92 8.88
N THR A 136 12.30 -6.87 9.49
CA THR A 136 11.55 -5.66 9.86
C THR A 136 12.07 -4.39 9.18
N LEU A 137 11.21 -3.37 9.06
CA LEU A 137 11.60 -2.06 8.52
C LEU A 137 12.62 -1.33 9.42
N CYS A 138 12.61 -1.59 10.74
CA CYS A 138 13.60 -1.04 11.65
C CYS A 138 14.99 -1.64 11.42
N GLU A 139 15.07 -2.96 11.21
CA GLU A 139 16.33 -3.63 10.85
C GLU A 139 16.82 -3.18 9.47
N LEU A 140 15.90 -2.95 8.53
CA LEU A 140 16.23 -2.39 7.22
C LEU A 140 16.85 -0.98 7.33
N ASP A 141 16.29 -0.13 8.18
CA ASP A 141 16.83 1.20 8.47
C ASP A 141 18.21 1.13 9.13
N ALA A 142 18.37 0.29 10.15
CA ALA A 142 19.65 0.06 10.80
C ALA A 142 20.70 -0.45 9.81
N ALA A 143 20.35 -1.41 8.96
CA ALA A 143 21.23 -1.94 7.93
C ALA A 143 21.62 -0.88 6.88
N ALA A 144 20.74 0.09 6.61
CA ALA A 144 21.05 1.22 5.74
C ALA A 144 22.09 2.15 6.39
N TRP A 145 21.91 2.49 7.67
CA TRP A 145 22.81 3.38 8.41
C TRP A 145 24.18 2.75 8.69
N GLU A 146 24.22 1.46 8.97
CA GLU A 146 25.45 0.69 9.21
C GLU A 146 26.22 0.36 7.92
N GLY A 147 25.70 0.74 6.74
CA GLY A 147 26.33 0.46 5.45
C GLY A 147 26.23 -1.01 5.00
N LYS A 148 25.48 -1.85 5.72
CA LYS A 148 25.26 -3.26 5.36
C LYS A 148 24.48 -3.41 4.07
N LEU A 149 23.57 -2.49 3.75
CA LEU A 149 22.84 -2.51 2.48
C LEU A 149 23.75 -2.40 1.24
N GLU A 150 24.91 -1.75 1.35
CA GLU A 150 25.86 -1.65 0.21
C GLU A 150 26.53 -2.99 -0.12
N GLN A 151 26.49 -3.95 0.80
CA GLN A 151 27.01 -5.30 0.60
C GLN A 151 26.06 -6.16 -0.25
N VAL A 152 24.79 -5.74 -0.41
CA VAL A 152 23.80 -6.47 -1.20
C VAL A 152 23.97 -6.14 -2.68
N PRO A 153 24.20 -7.14 -3.55
CA PRO A 153 24.37 -6.92 -4.99
C PRO A 153 23.17 -6.20 -5.62
N GLY A 154 23.44 -5.05 -6.25
CA GLY A 154 22.40 -4.21 -6.88
C GLY A 154 21.94 -3.02 -6.04
N ILE A 155 22.54 -2.79 -4.86
CA ILE A 155 22.33 -1.59 -4.05
C ILE A 155 23.59 -0.72 -4.08
N GLY A 156 23.54 0.40 -4.80
CA GLY A 156 24.60 1.42 -4.77
C GLY A 156 24.29 2.55 -3.80
N ALA A 157 25.29 3.36 -3.46
CA ALA A 157 25.19 4.48 -2.50
C ALA A 157 23.99 5.42 -2.76
N LYS A 158 23.69 5.74 -4.03
CA LYS A 158 22.52 6.55 -4.39
C LYS A 158 21.20 5.91 -3.98
N ARG A 159 21.08 4.59 -4.16
CA ARG A 159 19.89 3.82 -3.80
C ARG A 159 19.77 3.67 -2.29
N VAL A 160 20.89 3.45 -1.57
CA VAL A 160 20.91 3.47 -0.11
C VAL A 160 20.38 4.79 0.42
N GLN A 161 20.82 5.92 -0.14
CA GLN A 161 20.32 7.22 0.29
C GLN A 161 18.81 7.37 0.04
N SER A 162 18.30 6.96 -1.12
CA SER A 162 16.86 6.98 -1.39
C SER A 162 16.05 6.11 -0.43
N ILE A 163 16.59 4.95 -0.03
CA ILE A 163 15.96 4.05 0.96
C ILE A 163 15.94 4.73 2.34
N LYS A 164 17.04 5.34 2.77
CA LYS A 164 17.12 6.10 4.04
C LYS A 164 16.11 7.23 4.07
N ASP A 165 16.04 8.03 3.01
CA ASP A 165 15.12 9.16 2.92
C ASP A 165 13.66 8.70 3.01
N ALA A 166 13.32 7.61 2.30
CA ALA A 166 11.98 7.02 2.33
C ALA A 166 11.59 6.48 3.72
N LEU A 167 12.50 5.77 4.38
CA LEU A 167 12.28 5.23 5.73
C LEU A 167 12.14 6.35 6.76
N ALA A 168 12.97 7.40 6.67
CA ALA A 168 12.89 8.57 7.54
C ALA A 168 11.52 9.28 7.44
N ILE A 169 11.01 9.49 6.22
CA ILE A 169 9.68 10.07 6.00
C ILE A 169 8.59 9.17 6.62
N ARG A 170 8.69 7.85 6.42
CA ARG A 170 7.72 6.89 6.94
C ARG A 170 7.69 6.87 8.47
N PHE A 171 8.85 6.86 9.13
CA PHE A 171 8.92 6.89 10.59
C PHE A 171 8.48 8.24 11.16
N ALA A 172 8.77 9.35 10.48
CA ALA A 172 8.27 10.67 10.88
C ALA A 172 6.73 10.73 10.86
N LYS A 173 6.10 10.12 9.85
CA LYS A 173 4.63 10.03 9.73
C LYS A 173 4.00 9.08 10.76
N GLY A 174 4.65 7.95 11.05
CA GLY A 174 4.21 7.04 12.11
C GLY A 174 4.23 7.65 13.52
N MET A 175 5.09 8.65 13.76
CA MET A 175 5.13 9.39 15.02
C MET A 175 4.10 10.53 15.09
N SER A 176 3.63 11.08 13.97
CA SER A 176 2.57 12.10 13.94
C SER A 176 1.18 11.52 14.18
N ASP A 177 0.93 10.28 13.73
CA ASP A 177 -0.37 9.60 13.92
C ASP A 177 -0.54 9.12 15.38
N ALA A 178 0.55 8.80 16.08
CA ALA A 178 0.53 8.45 17.50
C ALA A 178 0.41 9.68 18.44
N ALA A 179 0.68 10.89 17.95
CA ALA A 179 0.61 12.12 18.72
C ALA A 179 -0.81 12.72 18.78
N THR A 180 -1.71 12.34 17.87
CA THR A 180 -3.09 12.86 17.83
C THR A 180 -4.07 12.09 18.72
N GLU A 181 -3.69 10.94 19.28
CA GLU A 181 -4.56 10.14 20.17
C GLU A 181 -4.33 10.40 21.68
N LYS A 182 -3.33 11.21 22.06
CA LYS A 182 -3.05 11.50 23.48
C LYS A 182 -3.82 12.67 24.09
N ASP A 183 -4.55 13.45 23.29
CA ASP A 183 -5.24 14.66 23.79
C ASP A 183 -6.72 14.46 24.19
N THR A 184 -7.29 13.26 24.07
CA THR A 184 -8.69 12.99 24.50
C THR A 184 -8.83 12.24 25.83
N LYS A 185 -7.73 11.86 26.49
CA LYS A 185 -7.74 11.27 27.85
C LYS A 185 -7.07 12.18 28.88
N THR A 186 -7.50 13.43 28.96
CA THR A 186 -7.32 14.28 30.15
C THR A 186 -8.60 15.08 30.40
N ASN A 187 -9.72 14.38 30.64
CA ASN A 187 -10.80 14.92 31.48
C ASN A 187 -11.75 13.78 31.89
N ALA A 188 -11.42 13.11 33.00
CA ALA A 188 -12.36 12.31 33.78
C ALA A 188 -11.88 12.28 35.23
#